data_AF-A0A538PM52-F1
#
_entry.id   AF-A0A538PM52-F1
#
_cell.length_a   1.000
_cell.length_b   1.000
_cell.length_c   1.000
_cell.angle_alpha   90.00
_cell.angle_beta   90.00
_cell.angle_gamma   90.00
#
_symmetry.space_group_name_H-M   'P 1'
#
loop_
_entity.id
_entity.type
_entity.pdbx_description
1 polymer ?
#
loop_
_entity_poly.entity_id
_entity_poly.type
_entity_poly.pdbx_seq_one_letter_code
_entity_poly.pdbx_strand_id
1 'polypeptide(L)'
;MMTVTGACGVGDDDGGPKGDPLPPVDNSEVCTASFQLTGTFTPGSTPRPTDPDTGAPLTGCWPVGTWTFHAAMSGNKCATQPTTLPTYSFVVARAPADPGDPTSTDTIQTLMNTTSMGSLQYHLAMSANGQGCEGSFELGSADGKDYWNLKPTLPKDVGATVITGAGDYVEYTGNGWPWH
;
A
#
# COMPACT_ATOMS: atom_id res chain seq x y z
N MET A 1 8.89 14.10 40.24
CA MET A 1 9.28 13.51 38.94
C MET A 1 8.01 13.24 38.17
N MET A 2 7.71 14.07 37.18
CA MET A 2 6.55 13.92 36.29
C MET A 2 7.08 13.79 34.87
N THR A 3 6.62 12.73 34.21
CA THR A 3 6.91 12.29 32.87
C THR A 3 6.30 13.26 31.86
N VAL A 4 7.10 13.74 30.91
CA VAL A 4 6.61 14.52 29.76
C VAL A 4 6.27 13.55 28.64
N THR A 5 4.98 13.31 28.40
CA THR A 5 4.49 12.78 27.12
C THR A 5 4.42 13.94 26.14
N GLY A 6 5.34 13.96 25.18
CA GLY A 6 5.26 14.87 24.03
C GLY A 6 4.15 14.40 23.09
N ALA A 7 3.01 15.08 23.13
CA ALA A 7 2.03 15.05 22.06
C ALA A 7 2.42 16.12 21.04
N CYS A 8 2.80 15.72 19.84
CA CYS A 8 3.00 16.62 18.72
C CYS A 8 1.62 16.94 18.11
N GLY A 9 0.88 17.84 18.75
CA GLY A 9 -0.27 18.50 18.12
C GLY A 9 0.25 19.54 17.15
N VAL A 10 0.03 19.34 15.85
CA VAL A 10 0.39 20.32 14.81
C VAL A 10 -0.83 21.18 14.45
N GLY A 11 -0.75 22.46 14.83
CA GLY A 11 -1.24 23.61 14.06
C GLY A 11 -2.74 23.78 13.89
N ASP A 12 -3.37 24.49 14.83
CA ASP A 12 -4.53 25.34 14.54
C ASP A 12 -4.00 26.70 14.07
N ASP A 13 -4.18 27.06 12.79
CA ASP A 13 -4.14 28.45 12.33
C ASP A 13 -5.07 28.65 11.11
N ASP A 14 -6.16 29.37 11.38
CA ASP A 14 -6.87 30.36 10.55
C ASP A 14 -7.51 30.03 9.17
N GLY A 15 -8.85 30.07 9.19
CA GLY A 15 -9.55 31.06 8.35
C GLY A 15 -10.05 30.65 6.96
N GLY A 16 -10.80 29.54 6.84
CA GLY A 16 -11.56 29.19 5.63
C GLY A 16 -13.06 29.01 5.91
N PRO A 17 -13.96 29.24 4.94
CA PRO A 17 -15.40 29.08 5.15
C PRO A 17 -15.68 27.66 5.66
N LYS A 18 -16.50 27.55 6.70
CA LYS A 18 -16.94 26.29 7.32
C LYS A 18 -17.50 25.39 6.22
N GLY A 19 -16.65 24.52 5.67
CA GLY A 19 -17.10 23.31 5.01
C GLY A 19 -17.96 22.57 6.01
N ASP A 20 -19.06 21.98 5.54
CA ASP A 20 -19.90 21.14 6.38
C ASP A 20 -19.00 20.21 7.21
N PRO A 21 -19.27 20.05 8.53
CA PRO A 21 -18.54 19.07 9.31
C PRO A 21 -18.66 17.75 8.58
N LEU A 22 -17.54 17.23 8.07
CA LEU A 22 -17.47 15.82 7.73
C LEU A 22 -18.01 15.08 8.97
N PRO A 23 -18.97 14.16 8.81
CA PRO A 23 -19.53 13.46 9.96
C PRO A 23 -18.36 12.93 10.80
N PRO A 24 -18.36 13.16 12.13
CA PRO A 24 -17.26 12.72 12.97
C PRO A 24 -17.09 11.23 12.74
N VAL A 25 -15.90 10.83 12.30
CA VAL A 25 -15.54 9.43 12.17
C VAL A 25 -15.46 8.91 13.60
N ASP A 26 -16.52 8.26 14.08
CA ASP A 26 -16.62 7.70 15.44
C ASP A 26 -15.87 6.36 15.50
N ASN A 27 -14.58 6.41 15.18
CA ASN A 27 -13.71 5.24 15.09
C ASN A 27 -12.46 5.46 15.98
N SER A 28 -12.61 5.21 17.28
CA SER A 28 -11.45 5.14 18.17
C SER A 28 -10.64 3.86 17.90
N GLU A 29 -9.31 3.96 17.93
CA GLU A 29 -8.40 2.81 17.88
C GLU A 29 -8.62 1.92 19.12
N VAL A 30 -8.91 0.65 18.89
CA VAL A 30 -9.08 -0.39 19.91
C VAL A 30 -7.75 -1.07 20.18
N CYS A 31 -7.05 -1.48 19.12
CA CYS A 31 -5.76 -2.14 19.22
C CYS A 31 -4.97 -2.04 17.93
N THR A 32 -3.68 -2.41 18.00
CA THR A 32 -2.77 -2.41 16.86
C THR A 32 -1.89 -3.66 16.81
N ALA A 33 -1.50 -4.04 15.60
CA ALA A 33 -0.47 -5.05 15.36
C ALA A 33 0.48 -4.57 14.25
N SER A 34 1.68 -5.12 14.21
CA SER A 34 2.69 -4.82 13.19
C SER A 34 3.15 -6.09 12.48
N PHE A 35 3.56 -5.94 11.23
CA PHE A 35 3.98 -7.02 10.36
C PHE A 35 5.32 -6.71 9.69
N GLN A 36 6.13 -7.75 9.56
CA GLN A 36 7.26 -7.80 8.64
C GLN A 36 6.81 -8.47 7.34
N LEU A 37 7.13 -7.86 6.20
CA LEU A 37 6.81 -8.42 4.90
C LEU A 37 8.05 -9.04 4.24
N THR A 38 7.84 -10.20 3.62
CA THR A 38 8.85 -10.90 2.81
C THR A 38 8.19 -11.51 1.60
N GLY A 39 8.84 -11.46 0.44
CA GLY A 39 8.27 -11.98 -0.78
C GLY A 39 9.21 -12.01 -1.97
N THR A 40 8.64 -12.30 -3.12
CA THR A 40 9.32 -12.39 -4.41
C THR A 40 8.63 -11.54 -5.45
N PHE A 41 9.45 -10.95 -6.32
CA PHE A 41 9.00 -10.23 -7.51
C PHE A 41 9.47 -10.95 -8.77
N THR A 42 8.54 -11.19 -9.68
CA THR A 42 8.81 -11.72 -11.01
C THR A 42 8.59 -10.60 -12.03
N PRO A 43 9.65 -10.12 -12.70
CA PRO A 43 9.51 -9.07 -13.71
C PRO A 43 8.51 -9.43 -14.80
N GLY A 44 7.70 -8.46 -15.21
CA GLY A 44 6.77 -8.61 -16.33
C GLY A 44 7.48 -8.66 -17.68
N SER A 45 6.72 -8.89 -18.74
CA SER A 45 7.24 -8.92 -20.12
C SER A 45 7.49 -7.53 -20.71
N THR A 46 6.85 -6.48 -20.18
CA THR A 46 7.08 -5.11 -20.64
C THR A 46 8.48 -4.66 -20.23
N PRO A 47 9.38 -4.39 -21.20
CA PRO A 47 10.74 -4.00 -20.89
C PRO A 47 10.76 -2.63 -20.21
N ARG A 48 11.71 -2.46 -19.30
CA ARG A 48 12.03 -1.17 -18.72
C ARG A 48 12.51 -0.22 -19.84
N PRO A 49 12.03 1.02 -19.90
CA PRO A 49 12.48 1.99 -20.89
C PRO A 49 13.99 2.24 -20.76
N THR A 50 14.62 2.52 -21.88
CA THR A 50 16.02 2.91 -21.97
C THR A 50 16.14 4.39 -22.26
N ASP A 51 17.18 5.02 -21.70
CA ASP A 51 17.59 6.36 -22.05
C ASP A 51 18.04 6.39 -23.53
N PRO A 52 17.47 7.26 -24.39
CA PRO A 52 17.81 7.33 -25.80
C PRO A 52 19.24 7.82 -26.07
N ASP A 53 19.83 8.60 -25.16
CA ASP A 53 21.15 9.19 -25.34
C ASP A 53 22.27 8.21 -24.96
N THR A 54 22.03 7.41 -23.92
CA THR A 54 23.04 6.48 -23.37
C THR A 54 22.77 5.01 -23.71
N GLY A 55 21.55 4.66 -24.11
CA GLY A 55 21.12 3.28 -24.33
C GLY A 55 20.98 2.46 -23.04
N ALA A 56 21.19 3.06 -21.87
CA ALA A 56 21.11 2.38 -20.58
C ALA A 56 19.64 2.29 -20.10
N PRO A 57 19.25 1.23 -19.35
CA PRO A 57 17.94 1.17 -18.71
C PRO A 57 17.74 2.34 -17.74
N LEU A 58 16.58 2.99 -17.77
CA LEU A 58 16.25 4.05 -16.83
C LEU A 58 16.27 3.53 -15.39
N THR A 59 16.97 4.21 -14.49
CA THR A 59 17.00 3.83 -13.06
C THR A 59 15.76 4.29 -12.31
N GLY A 60 15.45 3.65 -11.19
CA GLY A 60 14.33 4.04 -10.32
C GLY A 60 13.21 3.01 -10.32
N CYS A 61 12.05 3.40 -9.78
CA CYS A 61 10.92 2.50 -9.60
C CYS A 61 10.39 2.00 -10.95
N TRP A 62 10.41 0.68 -11.13
CA TRP A 62 9.72 -0.02 -12.22
C TRP A 62 8.96 -1.20 -11.61
N PRO A 63 7.68 -1.00 -11.28
CA PRO A 63 6.92 -1.99 -10.52
C PRO A 63 6.34 -3.10 -11.41
N VAL A 64 6.57 -3.07 -12.72
CA VAL A 64 5.87 -3.91 -13.71
C VAL A 64 6.29 -5.38 -13.58
N GLY A 65 5.36 -6.20 -13.10
CA GLY A 65 5.59 -7.61 -12.82
C GLY A 65 4.61 -8.17 -11.79
N THR A 66 4.84 -9.41 -11.39
CA THR A 66 4.06 -10.09 -10.35
C THR A 66 4.74 -9.92 -9.01
N TRP A 67 3.98 -9.37 -8.06
CA TRP A 67 4.37 -9.22 -6.67
C TRP A 67 3.72 -10.33 -5.86
N THR A 68 4.51 -11.06 -5.07
CA THR A 68 3.99 -12.11 -4.17
C THR A 68 4.69 -11.96 -2.82
N PHE A 69 3.93 -11.81 -1.74
CA PHE A 69 4.53 -11.62 -0.41
C PHE A 69 3.66 -12.21 0.69
N HIS A 70 4.27 -12.35 1.86
CA HIS A 70 3.69 -12.84 3.10
C HIS A 70 3.80 -11.75 4.16
N ALA A 71 2.80 -11.67 5.05
CA ALA A 71 2.84 -10.80 6.22
C ALA A 71 3.05 -11.65 7.47
N ALA A 72 4.22 -11.55 8.08
CA ALA A 72 4.52 -12.20 9.35
C ALA A 72 4.37 -11.19 10.48
N MET A 73 3.57 -11.52 11.50
CA MET A 73 3.36 -10.62 12.62
C MET A 73 4.66 -10.42 13.42
N SER A 74 5.06 -9.17 13.61
CA SER A 74 6.22 -8.76 14.39
C SER A 74 5.87 -8.18 15.77
N GLY A 75 4.62 -7.75 15.96
CA GLY A 75 4.12 -7.24 17.23
C GLY A 75 2.60 -7.26 17.29
N ASN A 76 2.04 -7.47 18.48
CA ASN A 76 0.59 -7.54 18.68
C ASN A 76 0.20 -6.90 20.03
N LYS A 77 -0.73 -5.94 19.99
CA LYS A 77 -1.37 -5.36 21.18
C LYS A 77 -2.86 -5.71 21.26
N CYS A 78 -3.38 -6.50 20.31
CA CYS A 78 -4.75 -6.94 20.27
C CYS A 78 -4.97 -8.17 21.16
N ALA A 79 -6.17 -8.27 21.75
CA ALA A 79 -6.57 -9.43 22.54
C ALA A 79 -6.60 -10.70 21.69
N THR A 80 -7.04 -10.58 20.43
CA THR A 80 -7.01 -11.63 19.43
C THR A 80 -6.02 -11.24 18.34
N GLN A 81 -5.22 -12.20 17.88
CA GLN A 81 -4.28 -11.98 16.79
C GLN A 81 -5.05 -11.70 15.48
N PRO A 82 -4.77 -10.57 14.78
CA PRO A 82 -5.34 -10.32 13.46
C PRO A 82 -4.99 -11.44 12.49
N THR A 83 -5.99 -11.90 11.72
CA THR A 83 -5.78 -12.94 10.71
C THR A 83 -5.19 -12.32 9.44
N THR A 84 -4.17 -12.97 8.88
CA THR A 84 -3.58 -12.60 7.58
C THR A 84 -3.81 -13.71 6.57
N LEU A 85 -3.75 -13.38 5.28
CA LEU A 85 -3.78 -14.39 4.24
C LEU A 85 -2.45 -15.15 4.21
N PRO A 86 -2.45 -16.44 3.83
CA PRO A 86 -1.22 -17.20 3.65
C PRO A 86 -0.26 -16.51 2.67
N THR A 87 -0.80 -15.89 1.61
CA THR A 87 -0.04 -15.17 0.59
C THR A 87 -0.87 -14.04 0.00
N TYR A 88 -0.21 -12.93 -0.33
CA TYR A 88 -0.77 -11.83 -1.11
C TYR A 88 -0.12 -11.80 -2.48
N SER A 89 -0.91 -11.62 -3.55
CA SER A 89 -0.40 -11.54 -4.92
C SER A 89 -1.17 -10.52 -5.76
N PHE A 90 -0.41 -9.71 -6.48
CA PHE A 90 -0.93 -8.78 -7.47
C PHE A 90 0.05 -8.62 -8.63
N VAL A 91 -0.47 -8.21 -9.78
CA VAL A 91 0.28 -7.93 -10.99
C VAL A 91 0.19 -6.45 -11.27
N VAL A 92 1.32 -5.80 -11.47
CA VAL A 92 1.36 -4.44 -12.01
C VAL A 92 1.70 -4.55 -13.48
N ALA A 93 0.84 -4.01 -14.32
CA ALA A 93 0.99 -3.98 -15.76
C ALA A 93 1.00 -2.54 -16.27
N ARG A 94 1.53 -2.34 -17.48
CA ARG A 94 1.32 -1.09 -18.23
C ARG A 94 0.25 -1.35 -19.28
N ALA A 95 -0.81 -0.54 -19.27
CA ALA A 95 -1.77 -0.55 -20.35
C ALA A 95 -1.16 0.22 -21.52
N PRO A 96 -1.08 -0.38 -22.72
CA PRO A 96 -0.62 0.36 -23.88
C PRO A 96 -1.55 1.56 -24.09
N ALA A 97 -0.98 2.68 -24.52
CA ALA A 97 -1.77 3.81 -24.98
C ALA A 97 -2.74 3.32 -26.07
N ASP A 98 -4.00 3.73 -25.99
CA ASP A 98 -5.00 3.45 -27.01
C ASP A 98 -4.60 4.20 -28.29
N PRO A 99 -4.24 3.49 -29.39
CA PRO A 99 -3.83 4.15 -30.63
C PRO A 99 -4.96 4.96 -31.29
N GLY A 100 -6.22 4.76 -30.88
CA GLY A 100 -7.38 5.52 -31.34
C GLY A 100 -7.66 6.80 -30.55
N ASP A 101 -6.98 7.01 -29.42
CA ASP A 101 -7.14 8.20 -28.57
C ASP A 101 -5.78 8.89 -28.38
N PRO A 102 -5.55 10.06 -29.01
CA PRO A 102 -4.29 10.80 -28.89
C PRO A 102 -4.06 11.37 -27.48
N THR A 103 -5.05 11.29 -26.59
CA THR A 103 -4.92 11.66 -25.16
C THR A 103 -4.61 10.45 -24.29
N SER A 104 -4.71 9.23 -24.83
CA SER A 104 -4.36 8.02 -24.11
C SER A 104 -2.86 8.00 -23.84
N THR A 105 -2.52 7.91 -22.57
CA THR A 105 -1.14 7.78 -22.12
C THR A 105 -0.90 6.36 -21.65
N ASP A 106 0.35 5.92 -21.72
CA ASP A 106 0.77 4.66 -21.12
C ASP A 106 0.58 4.76 -19.59
N THR A 107 -0.45 4.07 -19.09
CA THR A 107 -0.87 4.12 -17.69
C THR A 107 -0.47 2.86 -16.96
N ILE A 108 -0.13 3.01 -15.68
CA ILE A 108 0.12 1.88 -14.79
C ILE A 108 -1.23 1.35 -14.34
N GLN A 109 -1.46 0.06 -14.57
CA GLN A 109 -2.62 -0.66 -14.06
C GLN A 109 -2.18 -1.70 -13.04
N THR A 110 -3.01 -1.87 -12.01
CA THR A 110 -2.79 -2.89 -10.99
C THR A 110 -3.92 -3.90 -11.02
N LEU A 111 -3.58 -5.15 -11.24
CA LEU A 111 -4.49 -6.29 -11.30
C LEU A 111 -4.25 -7.15 -10.07
N MET A 112 -5.31 -7.47 -9.33
CA MET A 112 -5.17 -8.24 -8.10
C MET A 112 -5.55 -9.69 -8.32
N ASN A 113 -4.76 -10.62 -7.78
CA ASN A 113 -5.13 -12.03 -7.73
C ASN A 113 -4.80 -12.60 -6.36
N THR A 114 -5.73 -12.38 -5.44
CA THR A 114 -5.71 -12.94 -4.10
C THR A 114 -6.80 -14.01 -4.04
N THR A 115 -6.40 -15.27 -3.99
CA THR A 115 -7.33 -16.42 -4.03
C THR A 115 -8.26 -16.53 -2.81
N SER A 116 -8.14 -15.66 -1.80
CA SER A 116 -8.95 -15.73 -0.57
C SER A 116 -9.11 -14.41 0.20
N MET A 117 -9.22 -13.24 -0.46
CA MET A 117 -9.57 -11.99 0.25
C MET A 117 -10.92 -12.08 0.99
N GLY A 118 -11.74 -13.10 0.74
CA GLY A 118 -12.99 -13.34 1.45
C GLY A 118 -13.91 -12.13 1.30
N SER A 119 -14.36 -11.58 2.43
CA SER A 119 -15.18 -10.37 2.50
C SER A 119 -14.38 -9.09 2.71
N LEU A 120 -13.04 -9.11 2.55
CA LEU A 120 -12.22 -7.92 2.70
C LEU A 120 -12.35 -7.01 1.49
N GLN A 121 -12.53 -5.73 1.75
CA GLN A 121 -12.35 -4.64 0.79
C GLN A 121 -10.84 -4.39 0.62
N TYR A 122 -10.44 -3.82 -0.53
CA TYR A 122 -9.05 -3.49 -0.77
C TYR A 122 -8.88 -2.17 -1.51
N HIS A 123 -7.72 -1.55 -1.29
CA HIS A 123 -7.18 -0.49 -2.11
C HIS A 123 -5.71 -0.79 -2.38
N LEU A 124 -5.25 -0.55 -3.62
CA LEU A 124 -3.87 -0.78 -4.00
C LEU A 124 -3.34 0.35 -4.87
N ALA A 125 -2.30 1.01 -4.38
CA ALA A 125 -1.53 2.00 -5.13
C ALA A 125 -0.06 1.61 -5.21
N MET A 126 0.65 2.13 -6.22
CA MET A 126 2.10 1.96 -6.35
C MET A 126 2.77 3.33 -6.36
N SER A 127 3.87 3.47 -5.62
CA SER A 127 4.63 4.72 -5.54
C SER A 127 6.14 4.46 -5.51
N ALA A 128 6.93 5.52 -5.66
CA ALA A 128 8.37 5.48 -5.43
C ALA A 128 8.68 6.12 -4.07
N ASN A 129 9.47 5.45 -3.22
CA ASN A 129 9.82 5.92 -1.87
C ASN A 129 11.32 6.27 -1.72
N GLY A 130 12.04 6.42 -2.83
CA GLY A 130 13.49 6.66 -2.86
C GLY A 130 14.37 5.41 -2.61
N GLN A 131 13.83 4.36 -1.98
CA GLN A 131 14.46 3.05 -1.81
C GLN A 131 14.09 2.06 -2.92
N GLY A 132 12.97 2.30 -3.59
CA GLY A 132 12.50 1.48 -4.69
C GLY A 132 11.05 1.76 -5.05
N CYS A 133 10.35 0.72 -5.48
CA CYS A 133 8.90 0.74 -5.62
C CYS A 133 8.25 0.27 -4.33
N GLU A 134 7.26 1.02 -3.85
CA GLU A 134 6.43 0.65 -2.71
C GLU A 134 4.99 0.43 -3.18
N GLY A 135 4.39 -0.68 -2.77
CA GLY A 135 2.96 -0.89 -2.85
C GLY A 135 2.28 -0.34 -1.60
N SER A 136 1.15 0.34 -1.76
CA SER A 136 0.22 0.66 -0.68
C SER A 136 -0.93 -0.34 -0.76
N PHE A 137 -0.78 -1.50 -0.14
CA PHE A 137 -1.78 -2.54 -0.17
C PHE A 137 -2.62 -2.52 1.10
N GLU A 138 -3.79 -1.94 0.98
CA GLU A 138 -4.69 -1.66 2.09
C GLU A 138 -5.88 -2.62 2.02
N LEU A 139 -6.27 -3.19 3.16
CA LEU A 139 -7.38 -4.12 3.30
C LEU A 139 -8.30 -3.67 4.43
N GLY A 140 -9.60 -3.81 4.23
CA GLY A 140 -10.62 -3.45 5.21
C GLY A 140 -11.62 -4.59 5.39
N SER A 141 -12.08 -4.84 6.62
CA SER A 141 -13.29 -5.67 6.80
C SER A 141 -14.51 -4.99 6.17
N ALA A 142 -15.56 -5.77 5.88
CA ALA A 142 -16.79 -5.25 5.30
C ALA A 142 -17.51 -4.21 6.19
N ASP A 143 -17.30 -4.27 7.51
CA ASP A 143 -17.79 -3.25 8.46
C ASP A 143 -16.77 -2.13 8.73
N GLY A 144 -15.59 -2.22 8.11
CA GLY A 144 -14.50 -1.26 8.19
C GLY A 144 -13.79 -1.17 9.54
N LYS A 145 -14.06 -2.10 10.46
CA LYS A 145 -13.43 -2.11 11.79
C LYS A 145 -12.01 -2.66 11.78
N ASP A 146 -11.74 -3.62 10.91
CA ASP A 146 -10.41 -4.17 10.75
C ASP A 146 -9.74 -3.51 9.56
N TYR A 147 -8.57 -2.92 9.78
CA TYR A 147 -7.78 -2.28 8.74
C TYR A 147 -6.36 -2.83 8.74
N TRP A 148 -5.89 -3.27 7.56
CA TRP A 148 -4.49 -3.59 7.33
C TRP A 148 -3.91 -2.64 6.30
N ASN A 149 -2.70 -2.17 6.55
CA ASN A 149 -1.93 -1.36 5.63
C ASN A 149 -0.58 -2.04 5.43
N LEU A 150 -0.45 -2.77 4.32
CA LEU A 150 0.74 -3.56 3.99
C LEU A 150 1.56 -2.81 2.93
N LYS A 151 2.84 -2.58 3.22
CA LYS A 151 3.76 -1.81 2.36
C LYS A 151 4.87 -2.68 1.78
N PRO A 152 4.59 -3.58 0.83
CA PRO A 152 5.64 -4.34 0.15
C PRO A 152 6.52 -3.38 -0.66
N THR A 153 7.83 -3.57 -0.57
CA THR A 153 8.87 -2.75 -1.21
C THR A 153 9.75 -3.63 -2.07
N LEU A 154 9.88 -3.26 -3.34
CA LEU A 154 10.87 -3.80 -4.28
C LEU A 154 12.02 -2.80 -4.37
N PRO A 155 13.27 -3.20 -4.07
CA PRO A 155 14.44 -2.32 -4.19
C PRO A 155 14.59 -1.72 -5.59
N LYS A 156 15.21 -0.54 -5.68
CA LYS A 156 15.44 0.19 -6.95
C LYS A 156 16.42 -0.49 -7.92
N ASP A 157 17.07 -1.57 -7.50
CA ASP A 157 18.09 -2.25 -8.29
C ASP A 157 17.49 -2.90 -9.54
N VAL A 158 18.22 -2.79 -10.66
CA VAL A 158 17.83 -3.47 -11.89
C VAL A 158 17.91 -4.98 -11.66
N GLY A 159 16.79 -5.66 -11.90
CA GLY A 159 16.70 -7.11 -11.66
C GLY A 159 16.43 -7.50 -10.21
N ALA A 160 16.00 -6.57 -9.35
CA ALA A 160 15.51 -6.91 -8.02
C ALA A 160 14.39 -7.96 -8.11
N THR A 161 14.50 -9.04 -7.34
CA THR A 161 13.52 -10.14 -7.26
C THR A 161 13.01 -10.40 -5.85
N VAL A 162 13.53 -9.67 -4.86
CA VAL A 162 13.17 -9.84 -3.45
C VAL A 162 12.29 -8.68 -3.03
N ILE A 163 11.16 -9.01 -2.40
CA ILE A 163 10.27 -8.05 -1.75
C ILE A 163 10.55 -8.09 -0.24
N THR A 164 10.72 -6.91 0.34
CA THR A 164 10.69 -6.70 1.79
C THR A 164 9.57 -5.72 2.13
N GLY A 165 9.38 -5.36 3.39
CA GLY A 165 8.46 -4.28 3.73
C GLY A 165 7.97 -4.39 5.15
N ALA A 166 7.05 -3.51 5.50
CA ALA A 166 6.37 -3.54 6.78
C ALA A 166 4.87 -3.40 6.56
N GLY A 167 4.10 -3.71 7.59
CA GLY A 167 2.69 -3.38 7.60
C GLY A 167 2.20 -3.14 9.00
N ASP A 168 1.04 -2.50 9.08
CA ASP A 168 0.31 -2.26 10.31
C ASP A 168 -1.11 -2.78 10.19
N TYR A 169 -1.69 -3.08 11.35
CA TYR A 169 -3.09 -3.35 11.51
C TYR A 169 -3.64 -2.47 12.62
N VAL A 170 -4.86 -1.99 12.42
CA VAL A 170 -5.62 -1.23 13.39
C VAL A 170 -7.04 -1.80 13.47
N GLU A 171 -7.49 -2.10 14.69
CA GLU A 171 -8.89 -2.37 14.98
C GLU A 171 -9.57 -1.07 15.44
N TYR A 172 -10.75 -0.76 14.92
CA TYR A 172 -11.51 0.43 15.25
C TYR A 172 -12.86 0.09 15.89
N THR A 173 -13.36 0.98 16.76
CA THR A 173 -14.73 0.86 17.33
C THR A 173 -15.83 1.04 16.29
N GLY A 174 -15.54 1.81 15.23
CA GLY A 174 -16.41 2.10 14.10
C GLY A 174 -15.71 1.83 12.77
N ASN A 175 -16.24 2.38 11.69
CA ASN A 175 -15.64 2.23 10.37
C ASN A 175 -14.39 3.14 10.26
N GLY A 176 -13.20 2.54 10.24
CA GLY A 176 -11.93 3.21 9.98
C GLY A 176 -11.36 2.98 8.58
N TRP A 177 -12.13 2.36 7.68
CA TRP A 177 -11.73 2.15 6.30
C TRP A 177 -11.82 3.47 5.51
N PRO A 178 -10.71 4.01 4.97
CA PRO A 178 -10.71 5.34 4.37
C PRO A 178 -11.26 5.38 2.93
N TRP A 179 -11.58 4.22 2.34
CA TRP A 179 -12.02 4.11 0.94
C TRP A 179 -13.52 3.78 0.88
N HIS A 180 -14.35 4.81 0.99
CA HIS A 180 -15.82 4.71 0.87
C HIS A 180 -16.31 4.84 -0.57
#